data_AF-A0A7C4WJ90-F1
#
_entry.id   AF-A0A7C4WJ90-F1
#
_cell.length_a   1.000
_cell.length_b   1.000
_cell.length_c   1.000
_cell.angle_alpha   90.00
_cell.angle_beta   90.00
_cell.angle_gamma   90.00
#
_symmetry.space_group_name_H-M   'P 1'
#
loop_
_entity.id
_entity.type
_entity.pdbx_description
1 polymer ?
#
loop_
_entity_poly.entity_id
_entity_poly.type
_entity_poly.pdbx_seq_one_letter_code
_entity_poly.pdbx_strand_id
1 'polypeptide(L)' 'KEFFIDHKIPRFERMGIPLLVSGERILWVVGYRIDEGFKVTERTKRVLRAELKDVSSVGSGSV' A
#
# COMPACT_ATOMS: atom_id res chain seq x y z
N LYS A 1 -11.70 5.95 7.42
CA LYS A 1 -11.46 7.31 8.00
C LYS A 1 -10.71 7.21 9.32
N GLU A 2 -11.05 6.27 10.19
CA GLU A 2 -10.44 6.05 11.51
C GLU A 2 -8.93 5.76 11.45
N PHE A 3 -8.49 4.89 10.53
CA PHE A 3 -7.06 4.55 10.39
C PHE A 3 -6.10 5.76 10.35
N PHE A 4 -6.40 6.76 9.52
CA PHE A 4 -5.57 7.95 9.39
C PHE A 4 -5.67 8.91 10.58
N ILE A 5 -6.79 8.87 11.30
CA ILE A 5 -6.99 9.65 12.53
C ILE A 5 -6.14 9.04 13.64
N ASP A 6 -6.20 7.72 13.80
CA ASP A 6 -5.45 6.98 14.82
C ASP A 6 -3.94 7.12 14.63
N HIS A 7 -3.47 7.09 13.37
CA HIS A 7 -2.07 7.27 13.02
C HIS A 7 -1.65 8.75 12.94
N LYS A 8 -2.55 9.67 13.27
CA LYS A 8 -2.31 11.13 13.24
C LYS A 8 -1.74 11.62 11.91
N ILE A 9 -2.17 11.03 10.79
CA ILE A 9 -1.61 11.34 9.47
C ILE A 9 -2.23 12.65 8.96
N PRO A 10 -1.41 13.71 8.77
CA PRO A 10 -1.88 14.99 8.27
C PRO A 10 -2.61 14.86 6.93
N ARG A 11 -3.57 15.76 6.67
CA ARG A 11 -4.40 15.69 5.45
C ARG A 11 -3.58 15.87 4.17
N PHE A 12 -2.50 16.64 4.22
CA PHE A 12 -1.63 16.84 3.06
C PHE A 12 -0.88 15.56 2.70
N GLU A 13 -0.35 14.84 3.70
CA GLU A 13 0.32 13.55 3.50
C GLU A 13 -0.65 12.51 2.94
N ARG A 14 -1.89 12.48 3.46
CA ARG A 14 -2.94 11.55 3.00
C ARG A 14 -3.19 11.57 1.50
N MET A 15 -3.08 12.73 0.84
CA MET A 15 -3.34 12.82 -0.59
C MET A 15 -2.25 12.16 -1.45
N GLY A 16 -1.04 12.01 -0.89
CA GLY A 16 0.09 11.39 -1.58
C GLY A 16 0.23 9.89 -1.32
N ILE A 17 -0.53 9.30 -0.39
CA ILE A 17 -0.40 7.89 0.00
C ILE A 17 -1.14 7.00 -1.00
N PRO A 18 -0.44 6.12 -1.74
CA PRO A 18 -1.11 5.18 -2.63
C PRO A 18 -1.90 4.13 -1.85
N LEU A 19 -3.05 3.75 -2.40
CA LEU A 19 -3.92 2.73 -1.82
C LEU A 19 -4.10 1.59 -2.82
N LEU A 20 -3.88 0.36 -2.38
CA LEU A 20 -4.28 -0.83 -3.14
C LEU A 20 -5.70 -1.21 -2.73
N VAL A 21 -6.60 -1.26 -3.70
CA VAL A 21 -8.04 -1.51 -3.50
C VAL A 21 -8.53 -2.68 -4.35
N SER A 22 -9.55 -3.39 -3.87
CA SER A 22 -10.27 -4.44 -4.59
C SER A 22 -11.76 -4.19 -4.39
N GLY A 23 -12.42 -3.70 -5.44
CA GLY A 23 -13.77 -3.16 -5.34
C GLY A 23 -13.84 -2.05 -4.29
N GLU A 24 -14.72 -2.22 -3.31
CA GLU A 24 -14.95 -1.26 -2.22
C GLU A 24 -14.03 -1.47 -1.00
N ARG A 25 -13.11 -2.44 -1.05
CA ARG A 25 -12.20 -2.76 0.07
C ARG A 25 -10.79 -2.26 -0.17
N ILE A 26 -10.19 -1.68 0.87
CA ILE A 26 -8.78 -1.29 0.89
C ILE A 26 -7.95 -2.46 1.42
N LEU A 27 -7.01 -2.96 0.62
CA LEU A 27 -6.15 -4.10 0.95
C LEU A 27 -4.85 -3.65 1.60
N TRP A 28 -4.28 -2.55 1.10
CA TRP A 28 -3.00 -2.05 1.56
C TRP A 28 -2.97 -0.53 1.49
N VAL A 29 -2.68 0.09 2.62
CA VAL A 29 -2.29 1.50 2.69
C VAL A 29 -0.77 1.50 2.54
N VAL A 30 -0.29 1.91 1.36
CA VAL A 30 1.13 1.72 0.99
C VAL A 30 2.02 2.53 1.95
N GLY A 31 3.03 1.85 2.50
CA GLY A 31 3.92 2.42 3.52
C GLY A 31 3.38 2.35 4.96
N TYR A 32 2.17 1.85 5.19
CA TYR A 32 1.57 1.79 6.53
C TYR A 32 1.12 0.38 6.94
N ARG A 33 0.03 -0.14 6.38
CA ARG A 33 -0.49 -1.46 6.78
C ARG A 33 -1.27 -2.19 5.70
N ILE A 34 -1.22 -3.51 5.75
CA ILE A 34 -2.09 -4.42 5.01
C ILE A 34 -3.33 -4.71 5.86
N ASP A 35 -4.50 -4.80 5.23
CA ASP A 35 -5.75 -5.21 5.87
C ASP A 35 -5.66 -6.66 6.38
N GLU A 36 -6.10 -6.88 7.61
CA GLU A 36 -6.01 -8.19 8.27
C GLU A 36 -6.71 -9.30 7.47
N GLY A 37 -7.82 -8.99 6.80
CA GLY A 37 -8.58 -9.97 6.00
C GLY A 37 -7.87 -10.41 4.72
N PHE A 38 -6.78 -9.73 4.34
CA PHE A 38 -6.02 -10.00 3.12
C PHE A 38 -4.58 -10.44 3.39
N LYS A 39 -4.20 -10.64 4.66
CA LYS A 39 -2.89 -11.20 5.00
C LYS A 39 -2.78 -12.64 4.52
N VAL A 40 -1.59 -12.98 4.02
CA VAL A 40 -1.25 -14.36 3.67
C VAL A 40 -1.19 -15.19 4.96
N THR A 41 -1.96 -16.27 4.98
CA THR A 41 -1.98 -17.29 6.02
C THR A 41 -1.63 -18.66 5.45
N GLU A 42 -1.41 -19.64 6.31
CA GLU A 42 -1.17 -21.05 5.92
C GLU A 42 -2.27 -21.64 5.03
N ARG A 43 -3.50 -21.10 5.10
CA ARG A 43 -4.64 -21.55 4.28
C ARG A 43 -4.68 -20.91 2.88
N THR A 44 -3.76 -20.00 2.58
CA THR A 44 -3.76 -19.22 1.35
C THR A 44 -3.27 -20.05 0.18
N LYS A 45 -4.13 -20.27 -0.81
CA LYS A 45 -3.80 -21.08 -2.00
C LYS A 45 -3.17 -20.28 -3.14
N ARG A 46 -3.43 -18.97 -3.19
CA ARG A 46 -2.95 -18.07 -4.24
C ARG A 46 -2.54 -16.75 -3.62
N VAL A 47 -1.36 -16.27 -4.00
CA VAL A 47 -0.79 -15.02 -3.50
C VAL A 47 -0.67 -14.03 -4.64
N LEU A 48 -1.10 -12.80 -4.41
CA LEU A 48 -0.82 -11.66 -5.26
C LEU A 48 0.34 -10.88 -4.65
N ARG A 49 1.42 -10.65 -5.42
CA ARG A 49 2.52 -9.78 -5.02
C ARG A 49 2.37 -8.43 -5.70
N ALA A 50 2.29 -7.37 -4.92
CA ALA A 50 2.33 -5.98 -5.39
C ALA A 50 3.55 -5.27 -4.80
N GLU A 51 4.16 -4.38 -5.56
CA GLU A 51 5.33 -3.60 -5.17
C GLU A 51 5.15 -2.18 -5.66
N LEU A 52 5.35 -1.19 -4.79
CA LEU A 52 5.43 0.21 -5.19
C LEU A 52 6.90 0.57 -5.35
N LYS A 53 7.30 0.96 -6.56
CA LYS A 53 8.64 1.45 -6.84
C LYS A 53 8.61 2.96 -6.89
N ASP A 54 9.58 3.56 -6.21
CA ASP A 54 9.83 4.98 -6.36
C ASP A 54 10.43 5.26 -7.75
N VAL A 55 9.87 6.23 -8.47
CA VAL A 55 10.27 6.53 -9.86
C VAL A 55 11.51 7.44 -9.91
N SER A 56 12.04 7.90 -8.78
CA SER A 56 13.18 8.84 -8.73
C SER A 56 14.56 8.25 -9.04
N SER A 57 14.65 6.95 -9.36
CA SER A 57 15.95 6.28 -9.65
C SER A 57 16.03 5.58 -11.02
N VAL A 58 15.10 5.82 -11.94
CA VAL A 58 15.28 5.42 -13.34
C VAL A 58 16.06 6.50 -14.10
N GLY A 59 17.37 6.55 -13.88
CA GLY A 59 18.24 7.52 -14.54
C GLY A 59 19.71 7.35 -14.18
N SER A 60 20.37 6.32 -14.73
CA SER A 60 21.79 6.30 -15.15
C SER A 60 22.17 4.86 -15.50
N GLY A 61 21.58 4.33 -16.57
CA GLY A 61 22.23 3.28 -17.35
C GLY A 61 23.17 3.97 -18.31
N SER A 62 24.44 4.12 -17.92
CA SER A 62 25.50 4.51 -18.85
C SER A 62 25.64 3.38 -19.87
N VAL A 63 25.32 3.69 -21.12
CA VAL A 63 25.76 2.93 -22.30
C VAL A 63 27.24 3.19 -22.51
#